data_AF-A0A841TE31-F1
#
_entry.id   AF-A0A841TE31-F1
#
_cell.length_a   1.000
_cell.length_b   1.000
_cell.length_c   1.000
_cell.angle_alpha   90.00
_cell.angle_beta   90.00
_cell.angle_gamma   90.00
#
_symmetry.space_group_name_H-M   'P 1'
#
loop_
_entity.id
_entity.type
_entity.pdbx_description
1 polymer ?
#
loop_
_entity_poly.entity_id
_entity_poly.type
_entity_poly.pdbx_seq_one_letter_code
_entity_poly.pdbx_strand_id
1 'polypeptide(L)'
;MIVAELPIDRYDTLRSVRVKLGMSQQEAAEQIGIAEGTLRSWERDSSKIGFDYIQKIERVYGVEHRFIFFGKESTFSELMRKKNTA
;
A
#
# COMPACT_ATOMS: atom_id res chain seq x y z
N MET A 1 0.30 2.59 -22.03
CA MET A 1 0.43 1.62 -20.93
C MET A 1 1.76 1.93 -20.24
N ILE A 2 1.74 2.82 -19.24
CA ILE A 2 2.95 3.18 -18.50
C ILE A 2 2.99 2.26 -17.30
N VAL A 3 3.88 1.27 -17.36
CA VAL A 3 4.30 0.54 -16.16
C VAL A 3 4.96 1.56 -15.25
N ALA A 4 4.40 1.78 -14.06
CA ALA A 4 5.04 2.63 -13.06
C ALA A 4 6.32 1.92 -12.63
N GLU A 5 7.48 2.39 -13.10
CA GLU A 5 8.77 1.92 -12.61
C GLU A 5 8.93 2.37 -11.16
N LEU A 6 8.47 1.54 -10.23
CA LEU A 6 8.75 1.71 -8.81
C LEU A 6 10.16 1.16 -8.55
N PRO A 7 11.09 1.97 -8.02
CA PRO A 7 12.47 1.55 -7.80
C PRO A 7 12.53 0.40 -6.77
N ILE A 8 13.45 -0.53 -7.02
CA ILE A 8 13.53 -1.89 -6.44
C ILE A 8 14.02 -1.90 -4.97
N ASP A 9 14.21 -0.76 -4.32
CA ASP A 9 14.93 -0.66 -3.03
C ASP A 9 14.11 -0.12 -1.83
N ARG A 10 12.87 0.33 -1.98
CA ARG A 10 12.05 0.78 -0.83
C ARG A 10 10.62 0.25 -0.85
N TYR A 11 10.19 -0.27 0.31
CA TYR A 11 8.77 -0.46 0.59
C TYR A 11 8.07 0.89 0.56
N ASP A 12 6.80 0.91 0.15
CA ASP A 12 5.89 2.05 0.32
C ASP A 12 4.70 1.65 1.19
N THR A 13 4.12 2.59 1.94
CA THR A 13 2.83 2.33 2.61
C THR A 13 1.70 2.24 1.58
N LEU A 14 0.59 1.56 1.93
CA LEU A 14 -0.62 1.54 1.09
C LEU A 14 -1.06 2.94 0.66
N ARG A 15 -0.99 3.92 1.57
CA ARG A 15 -1.31 5.31 1.28
C ARG A 15 -0.34 5.90 0.25
N SER A 16 0.96 5.70 0.44
CA SER A 16 2.00 6.21 -0.46
C SER A 16 1.78 5.70 -1.89
N VAL A 17 1.57 4.38 -2.05
CA VAL A 17 1.28 3.78 -3.36
C VAL A 17 0.04 4.40 -3.99
N ARG A 18 -1.08 4.47 -3.24
CA ARG A 18 -2.33 5.05 -3.75
C ARG A 18 -2.15 6.50 -4.22
N VAL A 19 -1.47 7.33 -3.43
CA VAL A 19 -1.24 8.75 -3.75
C VAL A 19 -0.32 8.89 -4.98
N LYS A 20 0.71 8.07 -5.12
CA LYS A 20 1.58 8.06 -6.30
C LYS A 20 0.82 7.70 -7.59
N LEU A 21 -0.22 6.88 -7.47
CA LEU A 21 -1.12 6.53 -8.57
C LEU A 21 -2.21 7.59 -8.82
N GLY A 22 -2.26 8.67 -8.03
CA GLY A 22 -3.22 9.76 -8.19
C GLY A 22 -4.65 9.40 -7.77
N MET A 23 -4.85 8.30 -7.04
CA MET A 23 -6.19 7.83 -6.65
C MET A 23 -6.64 8.48 -5.34
N SER A 24 -7.91 8.85 -5.24
CA SER A 24 -8.59 9.12 -3.97
C SER A 24 -8.82 7.83 -3.18
N GLN A 25 -9.12 7.95 -1.87
CA GLN A 25 -9.48 6.79 -1.06
C GLN A 25 -10.77 6.13 -1.55
N GLN A 26 -11.73 6.94 -2.03
CA GLN A 26 -13.00 6.43 -2.54
C GLN A 26 -12.78 5.60 -3.81
N GLU A 27 -12.08 6.14 -4.82
CA GLU A 27 -11.82 5.45 -6.08
C GLU A 27 -11.05 4.13 -5.87
N ALA A 28 -10.03 4.15 -5.01
CA ALA A 28 -9.27 2.94 -4.70
C ALA A 28 -10.13 1.90 -3.97
N ALA A 29 -10.95 2.32 -3.01
CA ALA A 29 -11.82 1.41 -2.26
C ALA A 29 -12.87 0.77 -3.16
N GLU A 30 -13.48 1.56 -4.07
CA GLU A 30 -14.43 1.07 -5.06
C GLU A 30 -13.80 0.02 -5.98
N GLN A 31 -12.59 0.27 -6.49
CA GLN A 31 -11.88 -0.69 -7.35
C GLN A 31 -11.45 -1.97 -6.61
N ILE A 32 -11.08 -1.88 -5.33
CA ILE A 32 -10.77 -3.03 -4.49
C ILE A 32 -12.06 -3.80 -4.09
N GLY A 33 -13.21 -3.13 -4.12
CA GLY A 33 -14.50 -3.69 -3.71
C GLY A 33 -14.68 -3.70 -2.19
N ILE A 34 -14.29 -2.62 -1.51
CA ILE A 34 -14.45 -2.40 -0.06
C ILE A 34 -15.03 -1.02 0.22
N ALA A 35 -15.49 -0.78 1.45
CA ALA A 35 -15.89 0.56 1.87
C ALA A 35 -14.66 1.49 2.01
N GLU A 36 -14.82 2.78 1.69
CA GLU A 36 -13.78 3.80 1.86
C GLU A 36 -13.24 3.85 3.30
N GLY A 37 -14.13 3.74 4.30
CA GLY A 37 -13.75 3.67 5.72
C GLY A 37 -12.84 2.47 6.05
N THR A 38 -13.04 1.34 5.37
CA THR A 38 -12.17 0.16 5.50
C THR A 38 -10.78 0.46 4.95
N LEU A 39 -10.69 1.06 3.76
CA LEU A 39 -9.40 1.45 3.19
C LEU A 39 -8.69 2.47 4.08
N ARG A 40 -9.40 3.47 4.59
CA ARG A 40 -8.87 4.46 5.54
C ARG A 40 -8.31 3.80 6.80
N SER A 41 -8.94 2.74 7.30
CA SER A 41 -8.43 1.95 8.42
C SER A 41 -7.17 1.19 8.05
N TRP A 42 -7.17 0.52 6.89
CA TRP A 42 -6.03 -0.25 6.39
C TRP A 42 -4.79 0.60 6.12
N GLU A 43 -4.97 1.83 5.65
CA GLU A 43 -3.86 2.76 5.48
C GLU A 43 -3.19 3.13 6.81
N ARG A 44 -3.92 3.11 7.94
CA ARG A 44 -3.34 3.33 9.27
C ARG A 44 -2.67 2.07 9.80
N ASP A 45 -3.33 0.93 9.66
CA ASP A 45 -2.82 -0.38 10.08
C ASP A 45 -3.32 -1.48 9.13
N SER A 46 -2.39 -2.00 8.33
CA SER A 46 -2.63 -3.05 7.34
C SER A 46 -2.11 -4.41 7.77
N SER A 47 -1.68 -4.57 9.03
CA SER A 47 -1.10 -5.82 9.56
C SER A 47 -2.06 -7.01 9.54
N LYS A 48 -3.38 -6.77 9.42
CA LYS A 48 -4.44 -7.79 9.48
C LYS A 48 -5.21 -7.99 8.18
N ILE A 49 -4.72 -7.43 7.07
CA ILE A 49 -5.37 -7.62 5.76
C ILE A 49 -5.22 -9.09 5.35
N GLY A 50 -6.33 -9.72 4.97
CA GLY A 50 -6.32 -11.09 4.45
C GLY A 50 -5.70 -11.17 3.05
N PHE A 51 -5.09 -12.31 2.73
CA PHE A 51 -4.35 -12.50 1.47
C PHE A 51 -5.19 -12.23 0.21
N ASP A 52 -6.47 -12.60 0.21
CA ASP A 52 -7.38 -12.32 -0.91
C ASP A 52 -7.46 -10.82 -1.25
N TYR A 53 -7.42 -9.97 -0.22
CA TYR A 53 -7.43 -8.51 -0.41
C TYR A 53 -6.06 -7.98 -0.79
N ILE A 54 -4.98 -8.60 -0.33
CA ILE A 54 -3.63 -8.29 -0.81
C ILE A 54 -3.57 -8.48 -2.33
N GLN A 55 -4.07 -9.60 -2.84
CA GLN A 55 -4.11 -9.85 -4.29
C GLN A 55 -4.97 -8.84 -5.05
N LYS A 56 -6.09 -8.39 -4.47
CA LYS A 56 -6.91 -7.32 -5.07
C LYS A 56 -6.16 -6.01 -5.10
N ILE A 57 -5.49 -5.64 -4.01
CA ILE A 57 -4.66 -4.44 -3.92
C ILE A 57 -3.56 -4.49 -4.98
N GLU A 58 -2.87 -5.62 -5.16
CA GLU A 58 -1.85 -5.77 -6.20
C GLU A 58 -2.40 -5.51 -7.60
N ARG A 59 -3.58 -6.06 -7.91
CA ARG A 59 -4.23 -5.86 -9.21
C ARG A 59 -4.67 -4.41 -9.43
N VAL A 60 -5.23 -3.77 -8.41
CA VAL A 60 -5.73 -2.38 -8.50
C VAL A 60 -4.59 -1.39 -8.57
N TYR A 61 -3.55 -1.57 -7.75
CA TYR A 61 -2.40 -0.66 -7.72
C TYR A 61 -1.36 -0.97 -8.79
N GLY A 62 -1.36 -2.18 -9.36
CA GLY A 62 -0.32 -2.61 -10.29
C GLY A 62 1.05 -2.76 -9.61
N VAL A 63 1.07 -2.97 -8.30
CA VAL A 63 2.27 -3.07 -7.46
C VAL A 63 2.25 -4.38 -6.71
N GLU A 64 3.30 -5.18 -6.85
CA GLU A 64 3.42 -6.44 -6.11
C GLU A 64 3.52 -6.18 -4.61
N HIS A 65 2.86 -7.02 -3.81
CA HIS A 65 2.74 -6.87 -2.37
C HIS A 65 4.11 -6.84 -1.66
N ARG A 66 5.15 -7.44 -2.25
CA ARG A 66 6.52 -7.38 -1.72
C ARG A 66 7.10 -5.96 -1.65
N PHE A 67 6.54 -5.02 -2.41
CA PHE A 67 6.92 -3.61 -2.40
C PHE A 67 5.98 -2.75 -1.54
N ILE A 68 4.94 -3.35 -0.97
CA ILE A 68 3.96 -2.65 -0.12
C ILE A 68 4.19 -3.06 1.33
N PHE A 69 4.28 -2.07 2.22
CA PHE A 69 4.37 -2.31 3.65
C PHE A 69 2.98 -2.60 4.24
N PHE A 70 2.81 -3.82 4.76
CA PHE A 70 1.62 -4.26 5.48
C PHE A 70 1.87 -4.22 7.00
N GLY A 71 1.46 -3.13 7.63
CA GLY A 71 1.69 -2.88 9.05
C GLY A 71 1.14 -1.52 9.48
N LYS A 72 1.57 -1.07 10.67
CA LYS A 72 1.21 0.26 11.19
C LYS A 72 1.98 1.35 10.46
N GLU A 73 1.28 2.26 9.80
CA GLU A 73 1.88 3.37 9.05
C GLU A 73 2.79 4.24 9.94
N SER A 74 2.44 4.43 11.22
CA SER A 74 3.29 5.15 12.17
C SER A 74 4.66 4.50 12.41
N THR A 75 4.77 3.18 12.30
CA THR A 75 6.02 2.44 12.51
C THR A 75 6.90 2.40 11.26
N PHE A 76 6.36 2.77 10.10
CA PHE A 76 7.03 2.68 8.82
C PHE A 76 8.33 3.50 8.80
N SER A 77 8.29 4.77 9.22
CA SER A 77 9.47 5.66 9.25
C SER A 77 10.62 5.11 10.10
N GLU A 78 10.30 4.46 11.22
CA GLU A 78 11.31 3.86 12.11
C GLU A 78 11.95 2.63 11.47
N LEU A 79 11.15 1.78 10.80
CA LEU A 79 11.64 0.62 10.07
C LEU A 79 12.56 1.02 8.92
N MET A 80 12.20 2.06 8.17
CA MET A 80 13.02 2.56 7.06
C MET A 80 14.35 3.16 7.55
N ARG A 81 14.38 3.77 8.74
CA ARG A 81 15.64 4.23 9.35
C ARG A 81 16.55 3.07 9.74
N LYS A 82 16.00 2.01 10.34
CA LYS A 82 16.78 0.82 10.75
C LYS A 82 17.40 0.10 9.55
N LYS A 83 16.64 -0.10 8.46
CA LYS A 83 17.11 -0.78 7.25
C LYS A 83 18.25 -0.06 6.52
N ASN A 84 18.29 1.28 6.58
CA ASN A 84 19.35 2.07 5.92
C ASN A 84 20.68 2.10 6.71
N THR A 85 20.69 1.58 7.94
CA THR A 85 21.87 1.59 8.82
C THR A 85 22.51 0.19 8.95
N ALA A 86 22.00 -0.81 8.22
CA ALA A 86 22.47 -2.19 8.21
C ALA A 86 22.99 -2.56 6.82
#